data_AF-A0A9D7PUQ8-F1
#
_entry.id   AF-A0A9D7PUQ8-F1
#
_cell.length_a   1.000
_cell.length_b   1.000
_cell.length_c   1.000
_cell.angle_alpha   90.00
_cell.angle_beta   90.00
_cell.angle_gamma   90.00
#
_symmetry.space_group_name_H-M   'P 1'
#
loop_
_entity.id
_entity.type
_entity.pdbx_description
1 polymer ?
#
loop_
_entity_poly.entity_id
_entity_poly.type
_entity_poly.pdbx_seq_one_letter_code
_entity_poly.pdbx_strand_id
1 'polypeptide(L)' 'MERLNRTFREDVLDAFMFTSIHQFNIISEKWQDDYNDYHPHQSLKYKSPREFAARVFNSFNNEKSKSDFSSLKCEKHQYL' A
#
# COMPACT_ATOMS: atom_id res chain seq x y z
N MET A 1 12.56 -5.03 -9.28
CA MET A 1 11.59 -5.74 -8.42
C MET A 1 12.17 -5.82 -7.04
N GLU A 2 11.47 -5.25 -6.05
CA GLU A 2 11.85 -5.31 -4.65
C GLU A 2 11.35 -6.65 -4.04
N ARG A 3 12.04 -7.17 -3.01
CA ARG A 3 11.95 -8.58 -2.59
C ARG A 3 11.58 -8.70 -1.12
N LEU A 4 10.30 -8.52 -0.78
CA LEU A 4 9.76 -8.69 0.56
C LEU A 4 10.31 -9.92 1.30
N ASN A 5 10.28 -11.10 0.67
CA ASN A 5 10.74 -12.35 1.30
C ASN A 5 12.23 -12.34 1.67
N ARG A 6 13.05 -11.59 0.91
CA ARG A 6 14.46 -11.43 1.22
C ARG A 6 14.62 -10.56 2.46
N THR A 7 14.00 -9.38 2.45
CA THR A 7 14.07 -8.41 3.56
C THR A 7 13.52 -9.03 4.85
N PHE A 8 12.40 -9.75 4.78
CA PHE A 8 11.83 -10.45 5.94
C PHE A 8 12.78 -11.51 6.51
N ARG A 9 13.48 -12.26 5.64
CA ARG A 9 14.46 -13.24 6.11
C ARG A 9 15.62 -12.56 6.83
N GLU A 10 16.20 -11.53 6.22
CA GLU A 10 17.35 -10.81 6.77
C GLU A 10 17.01 -10.10 8.10
N ASP A 11 15.84 -9.44 8.18
CA ASP A 11 15.49 -8.58 9.32
C ASP A 11 14.77 -9.32 10.46
N VAL A 12 14.10 -10.44 10.17
CA VAL A 12 13.29 -11.18 11.16
C VAL A 12 13.87 -12.55 11.43
N LEU A 13 14.04 -13.37 10.39
CA LEU A 13 14.42 -14.77 10.57
C LEU A 13 15.90 -14.95 10.94
N ASP A 14 16.78 -14.15 10.34
CA ASP A 14 18.23 -14.24 10.56
C ASP A 14 18.66 -13.42 11.79
N ALA A 15 17.87 -12.42 12.19
CA ALA A 15 18.17 -11.53 13.32
C ALA A 15 17.73 -12.08 14.68
N PHE A 16 16.72 -12.96 14.72
CA PHE A 16 16.12 -13.44 15.97
C PHE A 16 16.12 -14.97 16.06
N MET A 17 16.44 -15.49 17.25
CA MET A 17 16.21 -16.89 17.61
C MET A 17 14.90 -17.00 18.38
N PHE A 18 13.89 -17.62 17.77
CA PHE A 18 12.57 -17.75 18.38
C PHE A 18 12.48 -18.97 19.28
N THR A 19 11.88 -18.80 20.46
CA THR A 19 11.60 -19.91 21.39
C THR A 19 10.14 -20.34 21.35
N SER A 20 9.26 -19.56 20.73
CA SER A 20 7.85 -19.89 20.53
C SER A 20 7.27 -19.20 19.30
N ILE A 21 6.20 -19.76 18.73
CA ILE A 21 5.44 -19.16 17.62
C ILE A 21 4.81 -17.83 18.04
N HIS A 22 4.39 -17.71 19.30
CA HIS A 22 3.81 -16.46 19.81
C HIS A 22 4.80 -15.29 19.73
N GLN A 23 6.05 -15.52 20.14
CA GLN A 23 7.11 -14.52 20.02
C GLN A 23 7.37 -14.15 18.55
N PHE A 24 7.40 -15.14 17.67
CA PHE A 24 7.55 -14.92 16.23
C PHE A 24 6.44 -14.04 15.66
N ASN A 25 5.18 -14.29 16.02
CA ASN A 25 4.04 -13.51 15.54
C ASN A 25 4.12 -12.05 15.97
N ILE A 26 4.43 -11.77 17.25
CA ILE A 26 4.58 -10.39 17.75
C ILE A 26 5.64 -9.62 16.97
N ILE A 27 6.81 -10.25 16.76
CA ILE A 27 7.92 -9.62 16.02
C ILE A 27 7.54 -9.42 14.55
N SER A 28 6.87 -10.40 13.94
CA SER A 28 6.46 -10.35 12.54
C SER A 28 5.40 -9.28 12.29
N GLU A 29 4.40 -9.15 13.17
CA GLU A 29 3.37 -8.11 13.10
C GLU A 29 4.00 -6.73 13.19
N LYS A 30 4.90 -6.53 14.15
CA LYS A 30 5.63 -5.26 14.27
C LYS A 30 6.45 -4.95 13.02
N TRP A 31 7.23 -5.92 12.53
CA TRP A 31 8.03 -5.74 11.32
C TRP A 31 7.13 -5.43 10.10
N GLN A 32 5.97 -6.07 10.01
CA GLN A 32 5.02 -5.84 8.92
C GLN A 32 4.48 -4.41 8.95
N ASP A 33 4.13 -3.89 10.12
CA ASP A 33 3.70 -2.49 10.24
C ASP A 33 4.83 -1.54 9.86
N ASP A 34 6.03 -1.74 10.42
CA ASP A 34 7.20 -0.90 10.11
C ASP A 34 7.53 -0.92 8.61
N TYR A 35 7.48 -2.09 7.99
CA TYR A 35 7.74 -2.24 6.56
C TYR A 35 6.68 -1.54 5.72
N ASN A 36 5.39 -1.71 6.05
CA ASN A 36 4.29 -1.11 5.30
C ASN A 36 4.18 0.41 5.46
N ASP A 37 4.61 0.95 6.60
CA ASP A 37 4.57 2.38 6.89
C ASP A 37 5.80 3.12 6.36
N TYR A 38 7.00 2.52 6.49
CA TYR A 38 8.25 3.26 6.36
C TYR A 38 9.25 2.70 5.34
N HIS A 39 9.09 1.47 4.84
CA HIS A 39 10.08 0.90 3.93
C HIS A 39 10.06 1.62 2.55
N PRO A 40 11.16 2.23 2.09
CA PRO A 40 11.17 2.94 0.82
C PRO A 40 11.41 1.99 -0.36
N HIS A 41 10.46 1.91 -1.30
CA HIS A 41 10.59 1.05 -2.47
C HIS A 41 11.00 1.83 -3.72
N GLN A 42 12.14 1.49 -4.34
CA GLN A 42 12.62 2.14 -5.56
C GLN A 42 11.58 2.14 -6.70
N SER A 43 10.88 1.01 -6.90
CA SER A 43 9.82 0.89 -7.92
C SER A 43 8.61 1.76 -7.64
N LEU A 44 8.39 2.15 -6.37
CA LEU A 44 7.30 3.03 -5.96
C LEU A 44 7.75 4.49 -5.82
N LYS A 45 8.91 4.85 -6.40
CA LYS A 45 9.56 6.17 -6.25
C LYS A 45 9.92 6.47 -4.79
N TYR A 46 10.50 5.49 -4.10
CA TYR A 46 10.94 5.57 -2.70
C TYR A 46 9.81 5.82 -1.70
N LYS A 47 8.59 5.38 -2.03
CA LYS A 47 7.43 5.43 -1.13
C LYS A 47 7.22 4.10 -0.45
N SER A 48 6.56 4.14 0.70
CA SER A 48 6.10 2.93 1.38
C SER A 48 4.86 2.32 0.72
N PRO A 49 4.55 1.04 1.00
CA PRO A 49 3.36 0.39 0.47
C PRO A 49 2.07 1.13 0.83
N ARG A 50 1.92 1.60 2.07
CA ARG A 50 0.73 2.35 2.52
C ARG A 50 0.62 3.71 1.83
N GLU A 51 1.73 4.43 1.67
CA GLU A 51 1.72 5.70 0.92
C GLU A 51 1.33 5.51 -0.54
N PHE A 52 1.83 4.45 -1.17
CA PHE A 52 1.47 4.12 -2.55
C PHE A 52 -0.01 3.76 -2.66
N ALA A 53 -0.52 2.92 -1.76
CA ALA A 53 -1.93 2.52 -1.72
C ALA A 53 -2.87 3.72 -1.53
N ALA A 54 -2.55 4.63 -0.60
CA ALA A 54 -3.32 5.84 -0.38
C ALA A 54 -3.41 6.73 -1.63
N ARG A 55 -2.29 6.89 -2.36
CA ARG A 55 -2.27 7.63 -3.63
C ARG A 55 -3.15 6.96 -4.68
N VAL A 56 -3.03 5.65 -4.82
CA VAL A 56 -3.81 4.87 -5.79
C VAL A 56 -5.31 4.99 -5.48
N PHE A 57 -5.70 4.84 -4.22
CA PHE A 57 -7.08 5.02 -3.77
C PHE A 57 -7.63 6.42 -4.10
N ASN A 58 -6.84 7.47 -3.81
CA ASN A 58 -7.23 8.85 -4.14
C ASN A 58 -7.36 9.08 -5.65
N SER A 59 -6.50 8.46 -6.48
CA SER A 59 -6.62 8.53 -7.93
C SER A 59 -7.95 7.94 -8.41
N PHE A 60 -8.32 6.76 -7.91
CA PHE A 60 -9.58 6.10 -8.24
C PHE A 60 -10.81 6.93 -7.85
N ASN A 61 -10.80 7.53 -6.65
CA ASN A 61 -11.92 8.39 -6.22
C ASN A 61 -12.04 9.66 -7.06
N ASN A 62 -10.91 10.24 -7.47
CA ASN A 62 -10.89 11.41 -8.35
C ASN A 62 -11.35 11.08 -9.78
N GLU A 63 -11.13 9.85 -10.25
CA GLU A 63 -11.66 9.41 -11.54
C GLU A 63 -13.18 9.19 -11.48
N LYS A 64 -13.70 8.60 -10.39
CA LYS A 64 -15.16 8.48 -10.17
C LYS A 64 -15.86 9.84 -10.14
N SER A 65 -15.33 10.81 -9.39
CA SER A 65 -15.95 12.14 -9.34
C SER A 65 -15.98 12.84 -10.70
N LYS A 66 -14.99 12.59 -11.56
CA LYS A 66 -14.97 13.08 -12.96
C LYS A 66 -15.96 12.35 -13.86
N SER A 67 -16.08 11.02 -13.73
CA SER A 67 -17.05 10.25 -14.52
C SER A 67 -18.49 10.65 -14.17
N ASP A 68 -18.78 10.84 -12.89
CA ASP A 68 -20.12 11.19 -12.41
C ASP A 68 -20.54 12.60 -12.91
N PHE A 69 -19.60 13.56 -12.91
CA PHE A 69 -19.84 14.90 -13.45
C PHE A 69 -19.94 14.93 -14.99
N SER A 70 -19.25 14.02 -15.69
CA SER A 70 -19.38 13.88 -17.16
C SER A 70 -20.73 13.31 -17.57
N SER A 71 -21.30 12.40 -16.77
CA SER A 71 -22.64 11.84 -16.99
C SER A 71 -23.73 12.91 -16.82
N LEU A 72 -23.62 13.75 -15.77
CA LEU A 72 -24.53 14.87 -15.50
C LEU A 72 -24.49 15.98 -16.57
N LYS A 73 -23.41 16.11 -17.35
CA LYS A 73 -23.33 17.06 -18.47
C LYS A 73 -24.08 16.59 -19.72
N CYS A 74 -24.26 15.28 -19.91
CA CYS A 74 -24.93 14.74 -21.09
C CYS A 74 -26.45 14.99 -21.05
N GLU A 75 -27.07 15.02 -19.86
CA GLU A 75 -28.53 15.20 -19.72
C GLU A 75 -29.02 16.64 -19.98
N LYS A 76 -28.15 17.65 -19.93
CA LYS A 76 -28.56 19.07 -20.08
C LYS A 76 -28.68 19.56 -21.53
N HIS A 77 -28.38 18.73 -22.52
CA HIS A 77 -28.50 19.08 -23.94
C HIS A 77 -29.72 18.46 -24.65
N GLN A 78 -30.64 17.81 -23.93
CA GLN A 78 -31.81 17.17 -24.52
C GLN A 78 -33.09 18.04 -24.53
N TYR A 79 -33.02 19.30 -24.08
CA TYR A 79 -34.19 20.19 -24.00
C TYR A 79 -33.88 21.59 -24.55
N LEU A 80 -33.59 21.67 -25.85
CA LEU A 80 -33.82 22.87 -26.68
C LEU A 80 -34.31 22.43 -28.06
#